data_AF-A0AB39YGT0-F1
#
_entry.id   AF-A0AB39YGT0-F1
#
_cell.length_a   1.000
_cell.length_b   1.000
_cell.length_c   1.000
_cell.angle_alpha   90.00
_cell.angle_beta   90.00
_cell.angle_gamma   90.00
#
_symmetry.space_group_name_H-M   'P 1'
#
loop_
_entity.id
_entity.type
_entity.pdbx_description
1 polymer ?
#
loop_
_entity_poly.entity_id
_entity_poly.type
_entity_poly.pdbx_seq_one_letter_code
_entity_poly.pdbx_strand_id
1 'polypeptide(L)'
;MARQLAYQVEDRDDAAGPRFEVLSAAITDDRDRRHVVDITVAQALGGELASVSVSARQSGNVAVLLNPDSSGPVRWGVTAPGSTYSLRVLLTHNYVTPVNVVLDFDCTEANGERTWRRTLTATPKEFKSSWSMGFTFR
;
A
#
# COMPACT_ATOMS: atom_id res chain seq x y z
N MET A 1 -6.43 -33.85 20.88
CA MET A 1 -6.43 -32.45 21.38
C MET A 1 -5.77 -31.45 20.43
N ALA A 2 -4.80 -31.82 19.57
CA ALA A 2 -4.16 -30.88 18.63
C ALA A 2 -5.09 -30.25 17.57
N ARG A 3 -6.13 -30.97 17.10
CA ARG A 3 -7.07 -30.47 16.08
C ARG A 3 -7.96 -29.32 16.57
N GLN A 4 -8.22 -29.26 17.87
CA GLN A 4 -9.11 -28.26 18.45
C GLN A 4 -8.41 -26.90 18.64
N LEU A 5 -7.09 -26.92 18.83
CA LEU A 5 -6.24 -25.72 18.88
C LEU A 5 -6.03 -25.11 17.50
N ALA A 6 -5.85 -25.94 16.45
CA ALA A 6 -5.72 -25.45 15.08
C ALA A 6 -6.97 -24.68 14.63
N TYR A 7 -8.15 -25.24 14.88
CA TYR A 7 -9.42 -24.61 14.53
C TYR A 7 -9.66 -23.29 15.26
N GLN A 8 -9.22 -23.17 16.53
CA GLN A 8 -9.33 -21.93 17.29
C GLN A 8 -8.34 -20.85 16.85
N VAL A 9 -7.23 -21.24 16.23
CA VAL A 9 -6.26 -20.30 15.66
C VAL A 9 -6.76 -19.80 14.31
N GLU A 10 -7.22 -20.69 13.43
CA GLU A 10 -7.85 -20.30 12.15
C GLU A 10 -9.04 -19.36 12.37
N ASP A 11 -9.96 -19.68 13.28
CA ASP A 11 -11.12 -18.83 13.58
C ASP A 11 -10.71 -17.46 14.18
N ARG A 12 -9.61 -17.41 14.93
CA ARG A 12 -9.05 -16.15 15.46
C ARG A 12 -8.36 -15.32 14.38
N ASP A 13 -7.64 -15.95 13.45
CA ASP A 13 -7.01 -15.27 12.32
C ASP A 13 -8.07 -14.74 11.33
N ASP A 14 -9.16 -15.48 11.11
CA ASP A 14 -10.32 -14.99 10.34
C ASP A 14 -11.05 -13.85 11.06
N ALA A 15 -11.23 -13.94 12.39
CA ALA A 15 -11.80 -12.84 13.17
C ALA A 15 -10.88 -11.60 13.20
N ALA A 16 -9.56 -11.80 13.12
CA ALA A 16 -8.58 -10.73 13.03
C ALA A 16 -8.61 -10.01 11.68
N GLY A 17 -9.30 -10.54 10.66
CA GLY A 17 -9.51 -9.88 9.38
C GLY A 17 -8.25 -9.78 8.51
N PRO A 18 -8.33 -9.06 7.38
CA PRO A 18 -7.25 -9.01 6.41
C PRO A 18 -6.03 -8.27 6.94
N ARG A 19 -4.85 -8.75 6.54
CA ARG A 19 -3.57 -8.11 6.82
C ARG A 19 -2.87 -7.75 5.52
N PHE A 20 -2.44 -6.51 5.42
CA PHE A 20 -1.68 -6.00 4.27
C PHE A 20 -0.24 -5.72 4.65
N GLU A 21 0.66 -5.97 3.70
CA GLU A 21 2.09 -5.73 3.86
C GLU A 21 2.63 -4.95 2.67
N VAL A 22 3.56 -4.01 2.94
CA VAL A 22 4.25 -3.27 1.88
C VAL A 22 5.40 -4.13 1.38
N LEU A 23 5.30 -4.61 0.14
CA LEU A 23 6.38 -5.35 -0.52
C LEU A 23 7.47 -4.40 -1.00
N SER A 24 7.08 -3.25 -1.55
CA SER A 24 8.02 -2.21 -1.99
C SER A 24 7.39 -0.83 -1.92
N ALA A 25 8.21 0.18 -1.64
CA ALA A 25 7.84 1.58 -1.78
C ALA A 25 9.08 2.33 -2.28
N ALA A 26 8.98 2.95 -3.46
CA ALA A 26 10.08 3.64 -4.10
C ALA A 26 9.64 5.00 -4.60
N ILE A 27 10.52 5.99 -4.46
CA ILE A 27 10.32 7.31 -5.07
C ILE A 27 10.77 7.23 -6.53
N THR A 28 9.89 7.62 -7.44
CA THR A 28 10.13 7.77 -8.87
C THR A 28 9.77 9.20 -9.28
N ASP A 29 10.31 9.65 -10.41
CA ASP A 29 9.90 10.92 -11.02
C ASP A 29 8.97 10.64 -12.19
N ASP A 30 7.83 11.32 -12.25
CA ASP A 30 6.97 11.32 -13.44
C ASP A 30 7.63 12.15 -14.57
N ARG A 31 7.10 12.05 -15.79
CA ARG A 31 7.49 12.82 -16.98
C ARG A 31 7.53 14.33 -16.72
N ASP A 32 6.70 14.83 -15.81
CA ASP A 32 6.66 16.23 -15.40
C ASP A 32 7.59 16.58 -14.22
N ARG A 33 8.52 15.68 -13.85
CA ARG A 33 9.39 15.81 -12.67
C ARG A 33 8.63 15.99 -11.35
N ARG A 34 7.43 15.42 -11.28
CA ARG A 34 6.67 15.33 -10.02
C ARG A 34 7.14 14.08 -9.28
N HIS A 35 7.41 14.21 -7.99
CA HIS A 35 7.76 13.04 -7.18
C HIS A 35 6.54 12.15 -7.01
N VAL A 36 6.71 10.91 -7.41
CA VAL A 36 5.73 9.85 -7.32
C VAL A 36 6.28 8.78 -6.39
N VAL A 37 5.42 8.17 -5.60
CA VAL A 37 5.75 6.98 -4.83
C VAL A 37 5.00 5.81 -5.44
N ASP A 38 5.75 4.88 -6.04
CA ASP A 38 5.21 3.60 -6.47
C ASP A 38 5.27 2.64 -5.28
N ILE A 39 4.10 2.21 -4.81
CA ILE A 39 3.93 1.31 -3.66
C ILE A 39 3.33 0.00 -4.15
N THR A 40 3.96 -1.11 -3.80
CA THR A 40 3.41 -2.44 -4.01
C THR A 40 3.03 -3.02 -2.66
N VAL A 41 1.77 -3.43 -2.53
CA VAL A 41 1.24 -4.06 -1.32
C VAL A 41 0.65 -5.42 -1.63
N ALA A 42 0.72 -6.33 -0.67
CA ALA A 42 0.09 -7.64 -0.77
C ALA A 42 -0.87 -7.88 0.39
N GLN A 43 -1.96 -8.58 0.13
CA GLN A 43 -2.79 -9.16 1.18
C GLN A 43 -2.07 -10.41 1.71
N ALA A 44 -1.36 -10.27 2.83
CA ALA A 44 -0.53 -11.34 3.38
C ALA A 44 -1.36 -12.43 4.08
N LEU A 45 -2.41 -12.04 4.81
CA LEU A 45 -3.28 -12.94 5.58
C LEU A 45 -4.75 -12.50 5.53
N GLY A 46 -5.62 -13.38 6.03
CA GLY A 46 -7.07 -13.22 6.12
C GLY A 46 -7.82 -14.03 5.07
N GLY A 47 -9.13 -13.81 4.97
CA GLY A 47 -10.00 -14.41 3.95
C GLY A 47 -10.13 -13.58 2.67
N GLU A 48 -10.93 -14.09 1.72
CA GLU A 48 -11.31 -13.34 0.52
C GLU A 48 -12.15 -12.10 0.88
N LEU A 49 -11.90 -10.99 0.18
CA LEU A 49 -12.61 -9.73 0.36
C LEU A 49 -13.41 -9.42 -0.89
N ALA A 50 -14.67 -8.98 -0.74
CA ALA A 50 -15.50 -8.53 -1.85
C ALA A 50 -15.04 -7.18 -2.42
N SER A 51 -14.53 -6.31 -1.54
CA SER A 51 -14.03 -4.99 -1.94
C SER A 51 -13.00 -4.46 -0.96
N VAL A 52 -12.04 -3.71 -1.50
CA VAL A 52 -11.04 -2.97 -0.73
C VAL A 52 -10.97 -1.56 -1.27
N SER A 53 -11.25 -0.57 -0.44
CA SER A 53 -11.07 0.84 -0.76
C SER A 53 -9.82 1.34 -0.06
N VAL A 54 -8.86 1.83 -0.83
CA VAL A 54 -7.60 2.37 -0.33
C VAL A 54 -7.63 3.88 -0.46
N SER A 55 -7.41 4.56 0.66
CA SER A 55 -7.14 5.99 0.71
C SER A 55 -5.72 6.21 1.20
N ALA A 56 -5.10 7.30 0.77
CA ALA A 56 -3.73 7.61 1.12
C ALA A 56 -3.68 9.02 1.66
N ARG A 57 -2.96 9.17 2.78
CA ARG A 57 -2.65 10.45 3.39
C ARG A 57 -1.19 10.45 3.76
N GLN A 58 -0.55 11.62 3.71
CA GLN A 58 0.73 11.77 4.36
C GLN A 58 0.51 11.84 5.88
N SER A 59 1.54 11.55 6.65
CA SER A 59 1.66 11.98 8.05
C SER A 59 1.78 13.53 8.21
N GLY A 60 1.14 14.35 7.35
CA GLY A 60 1.27 15.82 7.25
C GLY A 60 0.33 16.49 6.22
N ASN A 61 0.34 17.83 6.13
CA ASN A 61 -0.57 18.64 5.29
C ASN A 61 -0.16 18.71 3.80
N VAL A 62 -0.22 17.58 3.08
CA VAL A 62 0.04 17.55 1.63
C VAL A 62 -1.06 16.75 0.93
N ALA A 63 -1.49 17.24 -0.23
CA ALA A 63 -2.44 16.52 -1.07
C ALA A 63 -1.74 15.30 -1.69
N VAL A 64 -2.21 14.12 -1.28
CA VAL A 64 -1.84 12.84 -1.84
C VAL A 64 -2.91 12.44 -2.85
N LEU A 65 -2.49 12.17 -4.09
CA LEU A 65 -3.38 11.64 -5.12
C LEU A 65 -3.02 10.18 -5.35
N LEU A 66 -4.00 9.32 -5.12
CA LEU A 66 -3.93 7.90 -5.47
C LEU A 66 -4.35 7.75 -6.92
N ASN A 67 -3.41 7.32 -7.75
CA ASN A 67 -3.45 7.39 -9.20
C ASN A 67 -3.37 8.86 -9.69
N PRO A 68 -2.40 9.21 -10.56
CA PRO A 68 -2.18 10.60 -10.99
C PRO A 68 -3.39 11.22 -11.72
N ASP A 69 -4.33 10.38 -12.18
CA ASP A 69 -5.54 10.78 -12.92
C ASP A 69 -6.81 10.88 -12.05
N SER A 70 -6.74 10.56 -10.75
CA SER A 70 -7.90 10.60 -9.86
C SER A 70 -7.57 11.16 -8.48
N SER A 71 -8.48 11.98 -7.93
CA SER A 71 -8.39 12.50 -6.56
C SER A 71 -9.12 11.64 -5.52
N GLY A 72 -9.68 10.51 -5.94
CA GLY A 72 -10.47 9.62 -5.09
C GLY A 72 -9.67 8.44 -4.51
N PRO A 73 -10.28 7.68 -3.58
CA PRO A 73 -9.72 6.42 -3.13
C PRO A 73 -9.66 5.41 -4.28
N VAL A 74 -8.61 4.58 -4.28
CA VAL A 74 -8.50 3.45 -5.21
C VAL A 74 -9.37 2.32 -4.71
N ARG A 75 -10.18 1.74 -5.59
CA ARG A 75 -11.04 0.60 -5.24
C ARG A 75 -10.55 -0.64 -5.95
N TRP A 76 -10.26 -1.68 -5.18
CA TRP A 76 -10.09 -3.03 -5.67
C TRP A 76 -11.41 -3.78 -5.48
N GLY A 77 -11.74 -4.62 -6.47
CA GLY A 77 -12.88 -5.53 -6.39
C GLY A 77 -12.55 -6.71 -5.48
N VAL A 78 -12.84 -7.92 -5.95
CA VAL A 78 -12.54 -9.14 -5.20
C VAL A 78 -11.03 -9.27 -5.01
N THR A 79 -10.58 -9.46 -3.77
CA THR A 79 -9.17 -9.69 -3.43
C THR A 79 -9.01 -10.98 -2.64
N ALA A 80 -7.93 -11.70 -2.90
CA ALA A 80 -7.59 -12.92 -2.18
C ALA A 80 -6.20 -12.81 -1.52
N PRO A 81 -5.93 -13.57 -0.44
CA PRO A 81 -4.60 -13.69 0.14
C PRO A 81 -3.54 -14.08 -0.89
N GLY A 82 -2.35 -13.50 -0.78
CA GLY A 82 -1.25 -13.64 -1.75
C GLY A 82 -1.37 -12.72 -2.97
N SER A 83 -2.53 -12.07 -3.18
CA SER A 83 -2.68 -11.09 -4.26
C SER A 83 -1.87 -9.84 -3.99
N THR A 84 -1.28 -9.30 -5.05
CA THR A 84 -0.42 -8.11 -5.01
C THR A 84 -1.05 -6.98 -5.81
N TYR A 85 -0.99 -5.77 -5.26
CA TYR A 85 -1.58 -4.57 -5.84
C TYR A 85 -0.57 -3.44 -5.89
N SER A 86 -0.52 -2.75 -7.02
CA SER A 86 0.30 -1.57 -7.21
C SER A 86 -0.53 -0.31 -7.01
N LEU A 87 0.02 0.64 -6.26
CA LEU A 87 -0.53 1.95 -5.97
C LEU A 87 0.49 2.99 -6.40
N ARG A 88 0.02 4.01 -7.09
CA ARG A 88 0.82 5.18 -7.45
C ARG A 88 0.35 6.38 -6.66
N VAL A 89 1.24 6.99 -5.91
CA VAL A 89 0.95 8.13 -5.04
C VAL A 89 1.72 9.35 -5.54
N LEU A 90 1.01 10.36 -6.04
CA LEU A 90 1.62 11.61 -6.43
C LEU A 90 1.82 12.51 -5.21
N LEU A 91 3.04 13.02 -5.03
CA LEU A 91 3.35 14.05 -4.04
C LEU A 91 3.31 15.42 -4.72
N THR A 92 2.40 16.28 -4.27
CA THR A 92 2.16 17.61 -4.88
C THR A 92 3.21 18.67 -4.54
N HIS A 93 4.19 18.35 -3.69
CA HIS A 93 5.30 19.23 -3.34
C HIS A 93 6.64 18.52 -3.49
N ASN A 94 7.63 19.26 -4.03
CA ASN A 94 9.00 18.80 -4.19
C ASN A 94 9.71 18.76 -2.83
N TYR A 95 9.56 17.65 -2.11
CA TYR A 95 10.28 17.44 -0.86
C TYR A 95 11.64 16.82 -1.12
N VAL A 96 12.66 17.43 -0.52
CA VAL A 96 14.05 16.92 -0.48
C VAL A 96 14.17 15.73 0.49
N THR A 97 13.16 15.49 1.34
CA THR A 97 13.16 14.43 2.34
C THR A 97 12.15 13.33 2.02
N PRO A 98 12.49 12.04 2.23
CA PRO A 98 11.55 10.94 2.07
C PRO A 98 10.31 11.12 2.96
N VAL A 99 9.13 11.00 2.35
CA VAL A 99 7.85 11.19 3.02
C VAL A 99 7.19 9.83 3.24
N ASN A 100 6.87 9.51 4.49
CA ASN A 100 6.03 8.34 4.80
C ASN A 100 4.60 8.55 4.27
N VAL A 101 4.10 7.56 3.56
CA VAL A 101 2.72 7.52 3.06
C VAL A 101 1.92 6.58 3.95
N VAL A 102 0.83 7.06 4.53
CA VAL A 102 -0.11 6.25 5.29
C VAL A 102 -1.25 5.85 4.37
N LEU A 103 -1.48 4.55 4.25
CA LEU A 103 -2.54 3.93 3.47
C LEU A 103 -3.61 3.41 4.43
N ASP A 104 -4.83 3.90 4.30
CA ASP A 104 -5.99 3.41 5.01
C ASP A 104 -6.84 2.55 4.08
N PHE A 105 -7.04 1.30 4.47
CA PHE A 105 -7.79 0.28 3.74
C PHE A 105 -9.12 0.05 4.45
N ASP A 106 -10.21 0.30 3.76
CA ASP A 106 -11.55 -0.08 4.16
C ASP A 106 -11.92 -1.36 3.39
N CYS A 107 -12.00 -2.48 4.11
CA CYS A 107 -12.13 -3.83 3.57
C CYS A 107 -13.52 -4.38 3.89
N THR A 108 -14.12 -5.07 2.93
CA THR A 108 -15.38 -5.79 3.12
C THR A 108 -15.17 -7.28 2.81
N GLU A 109 -15.54 -8.16 3.73
CA GLU A 109 -15.50 -9.61 3.55
C GLU A 109 -16.29 -10.05 2.31
N ALA A 110 -15.93 -11.19 1.71
CA ALA A 110 -16.60 -11.72 0.52
C ALA A 110 -18.13 -11.86 0.66
N ASN A 111 -18.61 -12.20 1.87
CA ASN A 111 -20.04 -12.32 2.19
C ASN A 111 -20.73 -10.97 2.49
N GLY A 112 -19.98 -9.87 2.62
CA GLY A 112 -20.48 -8.54 2.98
C GLY A 112 -20.83 -8.34 4.46
N GLU A 113 -20.67 -9.34 5.32
CA GLU A 113 -21.12 -9.30 6.72
C GLU A 113 -20.16 -8.53 7.63
N ARG A 114 -18.86 -8.55 7.30
CA ARG A 114 -17.81 -7.94 8.10
C ARG A 114 -17.05 -6.89 7.32
N THR A 115 -16.73 -5.81 8.01
CA THR A 115 -15.86 -4.75 7.50
C THR A 115 -14.71 -4.52 8.46
N TRP A 116 -13.53 -4.25 7.90
CA TRP A 116 -12.34 -3.93 8.65
C TRP A 116 -11.69 -2.67 8.10
N ARG A 117 -11.16 -1.85 9.02
CA ARG A 117 -10.26 -0.75 8.67
C ARG A 117 -8.84 -1.14 9.06
N ARG A 118 -7.92 -1.04 8.10
CA ARG A 118 -6.48 -1.29 8.31
C ARG A 118 -5.68 -0.08 7.89
N THR A 119 -4.66 0.24 8.69
CA THR A 119 -3.76 1.34 8.38
C THR A 119 -2.36 0.77 8.22
N LEU A 120 -1.71 1.11 7.12
CA LEU A 120 -0.37 0.67 6.77
C LEU A 120 0.48 1.89 6.45
N THR A 121 1.71 1.94 6.95
CA THR A 121 2.64 3.02 6.59
C THR A 121 3.67 2.47 5.60
N ALA A 122 3.73 3.07 4.42
CA ALA A 122 4.77 2.84 3.44
C ALA A 122 5.86 3.90 3.61
N THR A 123 7.07 3.45 3.93
CA THR A 123 8.27 4.29 3.96
C THR A 123 9.00 4.12 2.64
N PRO A 124 8.90 5.08 1.71
CA PRO A 124 9.58 4.97 0.45
C PRO A 124 11.08 5.07 0.66
N LYS A 125 11.81 4.12 0.11
CA LYS A 125 13.26 4.23 0.02
C LYS A 125 13.56 5.13 -1.17
N GLU A 126 14.50 6.07 -1.00
CA GLU A 126 15.02 6.82 -2.14
C GLU A 126 15.54 5.82 -3.16
N PHE A 127 15.08 5.95 -4.40
CA PHE A 127 15.75 5.30 -5.51
C PHE A 127 17.09 6.02 -5.64
N LYS A 128 18.17 5.42 -5.11
CA LYS A 128 19.51 5.81 -5.53
C LYS A 128 19.60 5.47 -7.01
N SER A 129 19.28 6.43 -7.87
CA SER A 129 19.72 6.41 -9.25
C SER A 129 21.24 6.30 -9.20
N SER A 130 21.77 5.08 -9.30
CA SER A 130 23.19 4.83 -9.47
C SER A 130 23.57 5.20 -10.90
N TRP A 131 23.42 6.47 -11.25
CA TRP A 131 24.24 7.07 -12.29
C TRP A 131 25.56 7.42 -11.62
N SER A 132 26.38 6.39 -11.39
CA SER A 132 27.82 6.59 -11.31
C SER A 132 28.27 7.06 -12.69
N MET A 133 28.13 8.35 -12.94
CA MET A 133 28.80 9.02 -14.04
C MET A 133 30.29 8.95 -13.70
N GLY A 134 30.96 7.93 -14.24
CA GLY A 134 32.40 7.78 -14.18
C GLY A 134 33.04 8.91 -14.97
N PHE A 135 33.19 10.08 -14.35
CA PHE A 135 34.09 11.11 -14.83
C PHE A 135 35.52 10.61 -14.59
N THR A 136 36.06 9.96 -15.62
CA THR A 136 37.51 9.76 -15.73
C THR A 136 38.09 11.12 -16.09
N PHE A 137 38.73 11.78 -15.13
CA PHE A 137 39.59 12.93 -15.43
C PHE A 137 40.79 12.41 -16.24
N ARG A 138 41.04 13.04 -17.39
CA ARG A 138 42.30 12.97 -18.13
C ARG A 138 43.12 14.21 -17.82
#